data_AF-A0A4Y2AUG2-F1
#
_entry.id   AF-A0A4Y2AUG2-F1
#
_cell.length_a   1.000
_cell.length_b   1.000
_cell.length_c   1.000
_cell.angle_alpha   90.00
_cell.angle_beta   90.00
_cell.angle_gamma   90.00
#
_symmetry.space_group_name_H-M   'P 1'
#
loop_
_entity.id
_entity.type
_entity.pdbx_description
1 polymer ?
#
loop_
_entity_poly.entity_id
_entity_poly.type
_entity_poly.pdbx_seq_one_letter_code
_entity_poly.pdbx_strand_id
1 'polypeptide(L)'
;MAATIGARLFDSVKRALKTDDFECSFWTDSSTVLTWIKRQNPWSKLVNNRVTEIRKHTTSENWLHIPGDQNPAPYCSEGVDPNNFSTPSGGKDQLI
;
A
#
# COMPACT_ATOMS: atom_id res chain seq x y z
N MET A 1 10.01 -1.73 0.85
CA MET A 1 10.55 -0.73 -0.09
C MET A 1 9.42 -0.03 -0.84
N ALA A 2 8.44 -0.77 -1.37
CA ALA A 2 7.23 -0.23 -1.99
C ALA A 2 6.52 0.87 -1.17
N ALA A 3 6.29 0.65 0.14
CA ALA A 3 5.65 1.63 1.01
C ALA A 3 6.33 3.01 1.03
N THR A 4 7.67 3.06 1.05
CA THR A 4 8.41 4.33 0.99
C THR A 4 8.25 5.03 -0.35
N ILE A 5 8.25 4.26 -1.44
CA ILE A 5 8.02 4.79 -2.79
C ILE A 5 6.61 5.36 -2.91
N GLY A 6 5.60 4.64 -2.40
CA GLY A 6 4.21 5.10 -2.36
C GLY A 6 4.04 6.40 -1.58
N ALA A 7 4.70 6.53 -0.41
CA ALA A 7 4.68 7.76 0.38
C ALA A 7 5.30 8.96 -0.36
N ARG A 8 6.43 8.75 -1.07
CA ARG A 8 7.05 9.79 -1.91
C ARG A 8 6.16 10.19 -3.09
N LEU A 9 5.54 9.21 -3.74
CA LEU A 9 4.63 9.45 -4.86
C LEU A 9 3.44 10.29 -4.41
N PHE A 10 2.83 9.94 -3.27
CA PHE A 10 1.77 10.73 -2.67
C PHE A 10 2.20 12.18 -2.43
N ASP A 11 3.38 12.39 -1.82
CA ASP A 11 3.93 13.72 -1.59
C ASP A 11 4.19 14.51 -2.89
N SER A 12 4.67 13.85 -3.94
CA SER A 12 4.84 14.44 -5.27
C SER A 12 3.50 14.86 -5.90
N VAL A 13 2.49 13.99 -5.86
CA VAL A 13 1.14 14.28 -6.39
C VAL A 13 0.49 15.42 -5.62
N LYS A 14 0.56 15.37 -4.28
CA LYS A 14 0.05 16.42 -3.40
C LYS A 14 0.65 17.79 -3.72
N ARG A 15 1.98 17.85 -3.91
CA ARG A 15 2.67 19.09 -4.31
C ARG A 15 2.29 19.56 -5.70
N ALA A 16 2.11 18.66 -6.66
CA ALA A 16 1.71 19.00 -8.02
C ALA A 16 0.29 19.60 -8.07
N LEU A 17 -0.64 19.05 -7.27
CA LEU A 17 -2.03 19.49 -7.21
C LEU A 17 -2.26 20.70 -6.30
N LYS A 18 -1.25 21.10 -5.51
CA LYS A 18 -1.28 22.27 -4.60
C LYS A 18 -2.49 22.28 -3.66
N THR A 19 -2.93 21.10 -3.22
CA THR A 19 -4.01 20.98 -2.25
C THR A 19 -3.64 19.97 -1.17
N ASP A 20 -4.12 20.26 0.04
CA ASP A 20 -4.00 19.38 1.20
C ASP A 20 -5.27 18.54 1.41
N ASP A 21 -6.33 18.80 0.64
CA ASP A 21 -7.64 18.16 0.78
C ASP A 21 -7.70 16.82 0.03
N PHE A 22 -6.94 15.85 0.53
CA PHE A 22 -6.96 14.48 0.04
C PHE A 22 -7.21 13.50 1.17
N GLU A 23 -8.33 12.80 1.10
CA GLU A 23 -8.49 11.56 1.84
C GLU A 23 -7.76 10.44 1.09
N CYS A 24 -6.68 9.92 1.68
CA CYS A 24 -5.84 8.90 1.05
C CYS A 24 -5.60 7.74 2.01
N SER A 25 -5.87 6.52 1.55
CA SER A 25 -5.57 5.27 2.24
C SER A 25 -4.43 4.53 1.56
N PHE A 26 -3.52 3.97 2.35
CA PHE A 26 -2.36 3.21 1.88
C PHE A 26 -2.51 1.75 2.27
N TRP A 27 -2.57 0.86 1.29
CA TRP A 27 -2.77 -0.57 1.52
C TRP A 27 -1.46 -1.34 1.38
N THR A 28 -1.21 -2.28 2.30
CA THR A 28 -0.09 -3.21 2.22
C THR A 28 -0.49 -4.61 2.66
N ASP A 29 -0.02 -5.61 1.92
CA ASP A 29 -0.13 -7.03 2.26
C ASP A 29 0.94 -7.51 3.24
N SER A 30 1.92 -6.68 3.56
CA SER A 30 2.93 -7.00 4.55
C SER A 30 2.48 -6.55 5.94
N SER A 31 2.03 -7.50 6.75
CA SER A 31 1.75 -7.28 8.17
C SER A 31 2.97 -6.75 8.94
N THR A 32 4.18 -7.16 8.53
CA THR A 32 5.45 -6.66 9.06
C THR A 32 5.63 -5.17 8.77
N VAL A 33 5.46 -4.74 7.51
CA VAL A 33 5.55 -3.32 7.13
C VAL A 33 4.49 -2.50 7.86
N LEU A 34 3.26 -2.99 7.92
CA LEU A 34 2.18 -2.33 8.65
C LEU A 34 2.51 -2.16 10.14
N THR A 35 3.08 -3.20 10.77
CA THR A 35 3.50 -3.15 12.18
C THR A 35 4.59 -2.11 12.39
N TRP A 36 5.58 -2.03 11.50
CA TRP A 36 6.64 -1.02 11.57
C TRP A 36 6.08 0.41 11.45
N ILE A 37 5.08 0.61 10.58
CA ILE A 37 4.45 1.92 10.38
C ILE A 37 3.55 2.31 11.56
N LYS A 38 2.82 1.37 12.16
CA LYS A 38 1.89 1.67 13.27
C LYS A 38 2.53 1.73 14.65
N ARG A 39 3.67 1.07 14.87
CA ARG A 39 4.31 0.97 16.20
C ARG A 39 5.63 1.71 16.29
N GLN A 40 5.91 2.30 17.44
CA GLN A 40 7.21 2.88 17.77
C GLN A 40 8.02 1.86 18.56
N ASN A 41 8.94 1.16 17.91
CA ASN A 41 9.80 0.15 18.55
C ASN A 41 11.26 0.36 18.09
N PRO A 42 12.25 -0.18 18.84
CA PRO A 42 13.65 -0.11 18.45
C PRO A 42 13.93 -1.06 17.27
N TRP A 43 13.62 -0.61 16.05
CA TRP A 43 13.96 -1.32 14.83
C TRP A 43 15.42 -1.05 14.42
N SER A 44 15.93 -1.82 13.46
CA SER A 44 17.25 -1.55 12.86
C SER A 44 17.27 -0.15 12.22
N LYS A 45 18.45 0.47 12.13
CA LYS A 45 18.64 1.81 11.56
C LYS A 45 18.01 1.94 10.17
N LEU A 46 18.14 0.90 9.34
CA LEU A 46 17.56 0.87 7.99
C LEU A 46 16.03 0.93 8.01
N VAL A 47 15.39 0.18 8.90
CA VAL A 47 13.93 0.16 9.04
C VAL A 47 13.45 1.49 9.62
N ASN A 48 14.10 1.99 10.67
CA ASN A 48 13.74 3.28 11.27
C ASN A 48 13.82 4.43 10.28
N ASN A 49 14.89 4.53 9.49
CA ASN A 49 15.01 5.58 8.48
C ASN A 49 13.83 5.56 7.49
N ARG A 50 13.40 4.37 7.05
CA ARG A 50 12.27 4.21 6.13
C ARG A 50 10.93 4.52 6.78
N VAL A 51 10.71 4.09 8.01
CA VAL A 51 9.48 4.36 8.77
C VAL A 51 9.36 5.86 9.06
N THR A 52 10.44 6.52 9.46
CA THR A 52 10.48 7.97 9.67
C THR A 52 10.12 8.72 8.38
N GLU A 53 10.65 8.29 7.25
CA GLU A 53 10.32 8.90 5.96
C GLU A 53 8.84 8.70 5.59
N ILE A 54 8.30 7.49 5.75
CA ILE A 54 6.88 7.23 5.49
C ILE A 54 5.99 8.12 6.35
N ARG A 55 6.27 8.19 7.65
CA ARG A 55 5.51 9.01 8.61
C ARG A 55 5.68 10.51 8.43
N LYS A 56 6.72 10.96 7.71
CA LYS A 56 6.90 12.37 7.34
C LYS A 56 5.87 12.83 6.31
N HIS A 57 5.46 11.93 5.41
CA HIS A 57 4.58 12.25 4.28
C HIS A 57 3.16 11.70 4.43
N THR A 58 2.94 10.78 5.37
CA THR A 58 1.66 10.09 5.56
C THR A 58 1.33 9.91 7.03
N THR A 59 0.05 9.73 7.33
CA THR A 59 -0.46 9.47 8.68
C THR A 59 -0.51 7.96 8.92
N SER A 60 -0.02 7.48 10.07
CA SER A 60 0.11 6.03 10.36
C SER A 60 -1.24 5.30 10.36
N GLU A 61 -2.30 6.03 10.72
CA GLU A 61 -3.68 5.56 10.78
C GLU A 61 -4.25 5.25 9.40
N ASN A 62 -3.78 5.95 8.37
CA ASN A 62 -4.21 5.75 6.98
C ASN A 62 -3.62 4.49 6.33
N TRP A 63 -2.72 3.79 7.03
CA TRP A 63 -2.14 2.54 6.55
C TRP A 63 -3.00 1.35 6.97
N LEU A 64 -3.40 0.55 5.99
CA LEU A 64 -4.32 -0.56 6.14
C LEU A 64 -3.71 -1.86 5.60
N HIS A 65 -4.16 -2.97 6.16
CA HIS A 65 -3.78 -4.29 5.67
C HIS A 65 -4.74 -4.72 4.56
N ILE A 66 -4.21 -5.27 3.48
CA ILE A 66 -4.99 -6.02 2.49
C ILE A 66 -4.42 -7.45 2.40
N PRO A 67 -5.25 -8.50 2.37
CA PRO A 67 -4.77 -9.85 2.09
C PRO A 67 -3.98 -9.93 0.77
N GLY A 68 -2.94 -10.76 0.70
CA GLY A 68 -2.03 -10.81 -0.46
C GLY A 68 -2.71 -11.25 -1.75
N ASP A 69 -3.73 -12.10 -1.66
CA ASP A 69 -4.61 -12.54 -2.76
C ASP A 69 -5.52 -11.42 -3.28
N GLN A 70 -5.82 -10.42 -2.45
CA GLN A 70 -6.59 -9.24 -2.80
C GLN A 70 -5.71 -8.04 -3.20
N ASN A 71 -4.39 -8.13 -3.03
CA ASN A 71 -3.47 -7.07 -3.38
C ASN A 71 -3.31 -6.98 -4.91
N PRO A 72 -3.71 -5.86 -5.56
CA PRO A 72 -3.56 -5.73 -7.01
C PRO A 72 -2.11 -5.44 -7.43
N ALA A 73 -1.21 -5.11 -6.49
CA ALA A 73 0.14 -4.63 -6.81
C ALA A 73 1.00 -5.63 -7.62
N PRO A 74 1.01 -6.95 -7.34
CA PRO A 74 1.79 -7.91 -8.11
C PRO A 74 1.42 -7.90 -9.60
N TYR A 75 0.12 -7.84 -9.93
CA TYR A 75 -0.37 -7.78 -11.31
C TYR A 75 0.12 -6.52 -12.05
N CYS A 76 0.19 -5.38 -11.34
CA CYS A 76 0.73 -4.15 -11.89
C CYS A 76 2.25 -4.21 -12.09
N SER A 77 2.99 -4.93 -11.25
CA SER A 77 4.45 -5.02 -11.31
C SER A 77 4.99 -6.09 -12.25
N GLU A 78 4.29 -7.21 -12.38
CA GLU A 78 4.69 -8.34 -13.23
C GLU A 78 4.21 -8.17 -14.67
N GLY A 79 3.26 -7.25 -14.89
CA GLY A 79 2.52 -7.16 -16.14
C GLY A 79 1.49 -8.27 -16.22
N VAL A 80 0.28 -7.93 -16.64
CA VAL A 80 -0.76 -8.93 -16.88
C VAL A 80 -0.76 -9.26 -18.36
N ASP A 81 -0.69 -10.55 -18.71
CA ASP A 81 -0.97 -10.97 -20.09
C ASP A 81 -2.43 -10.57 -20.41
N PRO A 82 -2.66 -9.67 -21.38
CA PRO A 82 -4.01 -9.21 -21.74
C PRO A 82 -4.96 -10.35 -22.08
N ASN A 83 -4.45 -11.52 -22.49
CA ASN A 83 -5.25 -12.69 -22.84
C ASN A 83 -5.66 -13.54 -21.62
N ASN A 84 -5.07 -13.31 -20.44
CA ASN A 84 -5.42 -13.99 -19.19
C ASN A 84 -6.27 -13.14 -18.23
N PHE A 85 -6.71 -11.95 -18.63
CA PHE A 85 -7.73 -11.17 -17.93
C PHE A 85 -9.09 -11.86 -18.06
N SER A 86 -9.27 -12.98 -17.37
CA SER A 86 -10.59 -13.56 -17.14
C SER A 86 -11.31 -12.63 -16.16
N THR A 87 -12.31 -11.89 -16.65
CA THR A 87 -13.25 -11.16 -15.82
C THR A 87 -13.76 -12.08 -14.70
N PRO A 88 -13.86 -11.62 -13.44
CA PRO A 88 -14.45 -12.44 -12.40
C PRO A 88 -15.88 -12.75 -12.80
N SER A 89 -16.12 -13.99 -13.22
CA SER A 89 -17.46 -14.48 -13.47
C SER A 89 -18.19 -14.46 -12.14
N GLY A 90 -19.10 -13.50 -11.99
CA GLY A 90 -19.99 -13.44 -10.85
C GLY A 90 -20.84 -14.71 -10.75
N GLY A 91 -20.99 -15.19 -9.52
CA GLY A 91 -22.14 -15.96 -9.08
C GLY A 91 -22.20 -17.42 -9.56
N LYS A 92 -21.77 -18.31 -8.65
CA LYS A 92 -22.20 -19.70 -8.35
C LYS A 92 -20.99 -20.29 -7.62
N ASP A 93 -20.99 -20.39 -6.29
CA ASP A 93 -21.71 -21.44 -5.59
C ASP A 93 -22.17 -21.02 -4.19
N GLN A 94 -23.49 -20.93 -4.04
CA GLN A 94 -24.18 -21.37 -2.84
C GLN A 94 -24.63 -22.81 -3.11
N LEU A 95 -24.71 -23.65 -2.07
CA LEU A 95 -24.78 -25.13 -2.03
C LEU A 95 -23.36 -25.71 -1.92
N ILE A 96 -22.87 -26.10 -0.75
CA ILE A 96 -23.41 -27.07 0.23
C ILE A 96 -22.98 -26.70 1.65
#